data_AF-E3LS81-F1
#
_entry.id   AF-E3LS81-F1
#
_cell.length_a   1.000
_cell.length_b   1.000
_cell.length_c   1.000
_cell.angle_alpha   90.00
_cell.angle_beta   90.00
_cell.angle_gamma   90.00
#
_symmetry.space_group_name_H-M   'P 1'
#
loop_
_entity.id
_entity.type
_entity.pdbx_description
1 polymer ?
#
loop_
_entity_poly.entity_id
_entity_poly.type
_entity_poly.pdbx_seq_one_letter_code
_entity_poly.pdbx_strand_id
1 'polypeptide(L)'
;MCHAPKKNKSKSDIIPTITTPDRSLEDVLYGDLGDEYRVESDELLEERFKSLMEQLENLKKTNHHVAELLSEAETTNGRLTTQNSLLKDEIRRLEREEKREAELSNEKNMEYLKNVFVQFLKPESVPAERDQLVVVIQRVLHLSPKEVEILKAASAHMATAQSGSWSSYFSGWSAGS
;
A
#
# COMPACT_ATOMS: atom_id res chain seq x y z
N MET A 1 91.97 -70.55 -10.08
CA MET A 1 92.29 -71.38 -11.26
C MET A 1 91.16 -72.37 -11.49
N CYS A 2 90.84 -72.59 -12.76
CA CYS A 2 89.80 -73.46 -13.34
C CYS A 2 89.49 -74.73 -12.54
N HIS A 3 88.27 -75.27 -12.64
CA HIS A 3 87.97 -76.66 -13.01
C HIS A 3 86.44 -76.88 -13.11
N ALA A 4 86.03 -77.63 -14.13
CA ALA A 4 84.65 -77.89 -14.54
C ALA A 4 84.06 -79.16 -13.84
N PRO A 5 83.07 -79.86 -14.44
CA PRO A 5 81.66 -79.93 -14.04
C PRO A 5 81.28 -81.26 -13.36
N LYS A 6 80.09 -81.38 -12.76
CA LYS A 6 79.42 -82.70 -12.61
C LYS A 6 77.90 -82.62 -12.74
N LYS A 7 77.38 -83.31 -13.77
CA LYS A 7 75.99 -83.75 -13.89
C LYS A 7 75.71 -84.83 -12.83
N ASN A 8 74.46 -84.95 -12.34
CA ASN A 8 73.60 -86.14 -12.48
C ASN A 8 72.51 -86.28 -11.39
N LYS A 9 71.27 -86.40 -11.89
CA LYS A 9 70.16 -87.33 -11.58
C LYS A 9 69.41 -87.29 -10.24
N SER A 10 68.11 -87.00 -10.42
CA SER A 10 66.89 -87.54 -9.82
C SER A 10 66.72 -87.52 -8.30
N LYS A 11 65.81 -86.64 -7.84
CA LYS A 11 64.90 -86.92 -6.72
C LYS A 11 63.51 -86.45 -7.12
N SER A 12 62.55 -87.31 -6.84
CA SER A 12 61.11 -87.22 -7.10
C SER A 12 60.48 -86.06 -6.35
N ASP A 13 59.85 -85.14 -7.07
CA ASP A 13 59.03 -84.10 -6.45
C ASP A 13 57.56 -84.54 -6.39
N ILE A 14 57.11 -84.61 -5.15
CA ILE A 14 55.77 -84.93 -4.69
C ILE A 14 54.84 -83.76 -5.06
N ILE A 15 53.77 -84.01 -5.82
CA ILE A 15 52.74 -83.02 -6.11
C ILE A 15 51.84 -82.90 -4.87
N PRO A 16 51.61 -81.71 -4.29
CA PRO A 16 50.64 -81.55 -3.20
C PRO A 16 49.22 -81.51 -3.78
N THR A 17 48.35 -82.35 -3.26
CA THR A 17 46.92 -82.39 -3.57
C THR A 17 46.27 -81.07 -3.12
N ILE A 18 45.66 -80.36 -4.06
CA ILE A 18 44.82 -79.18 -3.78
C ILE A 18 43.57 -79.67 -3.04
N THR A 19 43.46 -79.32 -1.76
CA THR A 19 42.25 -79.49 -0.95
C THR A 19 41.27 -78.36 -1.27
N THR A 20 40.30 -78.62 -2.14
CA THR A 20 39.09 -77.79 -2.21
C THR A 20 38.17 -78.19 -1.07
N PRO A 21 37.71 -77.27 -0.20
CA PRO A 21 36.69 -77.60 0.78
C PRO A 21 35.36 -77.87 0.05
N ASP A 22 34.75 -79.02 0.32
CA ASP A 22 33.39 -79.35 -0.13
C ASP A 22 32.42 -78.29 0.42
N ARG A 23 31.99 -77.37 -0.44
CA ARG A 23 30.83 -76.53 -0.18
C ARG A 23 29.59 -77.31 -0.64
N SER A 24 28.59 -77.40 0.23
CA SER A 24 27.32 -78.05 -0.12
C SER A 24 26.71 -77.38 -1.36
N LEU A 25 26.05 -78.15 -2.22
CA LEU A 25 25.37 -77.63 -3.41
C LEU A 25 24.32 -76.56 -3.03
N GLU A 26 23.71 -76.70 -1.84
CA GLU A 26 22.78 -75.73 -1.27
C GLU A 26 23.45 -74.40 -0.91
N ASP A 27 24.71 -74.41 -0.46
CA ASP A 27 25.47 -73.16 -0.18
C ASP A 27 25.88 -72.45 -1.47
N VAL A 28 26.11 -73.17 -2.57
CA VAL A 28 26.44 -72.55 -3.86
C VAL A 28 25.19 -71.98 -4.53
N LEU A 29 24.04 -72.64 -4.35
CA LEU A 29 22.78 -72.22 -4.97
C LEU A 29 22.04 -71.15 -4.14
N TYR A 30 22.18 -71.16 -2.81
CA TYR A 30 21.41 -70.31 -1.89
C TYR A 30 22.26 -69.51 -0.88
N GLY A 31 23.58 -69.75 -0.78
CA GLY A 31 24.43 -69.19 0.27
C GLY A 31 24.73 -67.68 0.17
N ASP A 32 24.33 -67.03 -0.93
CA ASP A 32 24.50 -65.57 -1.13
C ASP A 32 23.18 -64.85 -1.47
N LEU A 33 22.08 -65.57 -1.63
CA LEU A 33 20.77 -64.99 -1.98
C LEU A 33 19.87 -64.75 -0.76
N GLY A 34 20.41 -64.89 0.45
CA GLY A 34 19.67 -64.85 1.71
C GLY A 34 19.27 -63.46 2.20
N ASP A 35 19.74 -62.37 1.60
CA ASP A 35 19.40 -61.01 2.08
C ASP A 35 19.25 -59.93 0.99
N GLU A 36 19.54 -60.22 -0.29
CA GLU A 36 19.42 -59.22 -1.37
C GLU A 36 18.00 -59.11 -1.97
N TYR A 37 17.08 -59.98 -1.54
CA TYR A 37 15.64 -59.84 -1.77
C TYR A 37 14.88 -59.89 -0.44
N ARG A 38 15.24 -59.04 0.52
CA ARG A 38 14.23 -58.59 1.48
C ARG A 38 13.20 -57.77 0.71
N VAL A 39 12.24 -58.48 0.11
CA VAL A 39 10.97 -57.90 -0.34
C VAL A 39 10.46 -57.12 0.87
N GLU A 40 10.48 -55.78 0.78
CA GLU A 40 9.73 -54.94 1.71
C GLU A 40 8.36 -55.60 1.80
N SER A 41 7.96 -56.12 2.97
CA SER A 41 6.76 -56.93 3.10
C SER A 41 5.62 -56.22 2.36
N ASP A 42 4.95 -56.91 1.43
CA ASP A 42 3.93 -56.32 0.55
C ASP A 42 2.94 -55.44 1.35
N GLU A 43 2.63 -55.86 2.58
CA GLU A 43 1.83 -55.09 3.56
C GLU A 43 2.39 -53.70 3.91
N LEU A 44 3.70 -53.55 4.12
CA LEU A 44 4.33 -52.24 4.41
C LEU A 44 4.31 -51.32 3.19
N LEU A 45 4.47 -51.88 2.00
CA LEU A 45 4.41 -51.11 0.75
C LEU A 45 2.98 -50.62 0.50
N GLU A 46 1.98 -51.48 0.73
CA GLU A 46 0.55 -51.15 0.67
C GLU A 46 0.18 -50.07 1.70
N GLU A 47 0.67 -50.16 2.95
CA GLU A 47 0.46 -49.13 3.97
C GLU A 47 1.08 -47.78 3.57
N ARG A 48 2.31 -47.79 3.04
CA ARG A 48 2.95 -46.57 2.51
C ARG A 48 2.18 -45.98 1.35
N PHE A 49 1.74 -46.80 0.40
CA PHE A 49 0.98 -46.36 -0.76
C PHE A 49 -0.36 -45.73 -0.33
N LYS A 50 -1.05 -46.36 0.62
CA LYS A 50 -2.28 -45.84 1.21
C LYS A 50 -2.07 -44.50 1.91
N SER A 51 -1.00 -44.37 2.70
CA SER A 51 -0.63 -43.10 3.34
C SER A 51 -0.34 -42.01 2.31
N LEU A 52 0.39 -42.33 1.24
CA LEU A 52 0.73 -41.37 0.19
C LEU A 52 -0.52 -40.92 -0.59
N MET A 53 -1.45 -41.83 -0.86
CA MET A 53 -2.74 -41.53 -1.48
C MET A 53 -3.59 -40.60 -0.60
N GLU A 54 -3.62 -40.85 0.72
CA GLU A 54 -4.33 -39.98 1.66
C GLU A 54 -3.69 -38.59 1.74
N GLN A 55 -2.36 -38.50 1.77
CA GLN A 55 -1.64 -37.24 1.71
C GLN A 55 -1.92 -36.47 0.42
N LEU A 56 -1.92 -37.16 -0.73
CA LEU A 56 -2.24 -36.56 -2.02
C LEU A 56 -3.66 -36.00 -2.02
N GLU A 57 -4.63 -36.77 -1.55
CA GLU A 57 -6.02 -36.32 -1.49
C GLU A 57 -6.20 -35.12 -0.54
N ASN A 58 -5.51 -35.12 0.59
CA ASN A 58 -5.50 -33.98 1.51
C ASN A 58 -4.86 -32.74 0.86
N LEU A 59 -3.72 -32.89 0.19
CA LEU A 59 -3.07 -31.80 -0.54
C LEU A 59 -3.96 -31.24 -1.65
N LYS A 60 -4.65 -32.11 -2.38
CA LYS A 60 -5.60 -31.73 -3.43
C LYS A 60 -6.76 -30.91 -2.85
N LYS A 61 -7.34 -31.34 -1.72
CA LYS A 61 -8.39 -30.60 -1.02
C LYS A 61 -7.90 -29.23 -0.53
N THR A 62 -6.71 -29.17 0.07
CA THR A 62 -6.15 -27.89 0.54
C THR A 62 -5.84 -26.94 -0.62
N ASN A 63 -5.33 -27.46 -1.74
CA ASN A 63 -5.04 -26.66 -2.91
C ASN A 63 -6.33 -26.08 -3.50
N HIS A 64 -7.37 -26.91 -3.62
CA HIS A 64 -8.68 -26.46 -4.07
C HIS A 64 -9.23 -25.34 -3.18
N HIS A 65 -9.20 -25.52 -1.86
CA HIS A 65 -9.68 -24.50 -0.92
C HIS A 65 -8.88 -23.18 -1.01
N VAL A 66 -7.55 -23.26 -1.14
CA VAL A 66 -6.71 -22.07 -1.33
C VAL A 66 -7.02 -21.36 -2.65
N ALA A 67 -7.31 -22.10 -3.72
CA ALA A 67 -7.70 -21.52 -5.00
C ALA A 67 -9.06 -20.80 -4.91
N GLU A 68 -10.02 -21.35 -4.17
CA GLU A 68 -11.31 -20.69 -3.90
C GLU A 68 -11.11 -19.40 -3.10
N LEU A 69 -10.34 -19.44 -2.02
CA LEU A 69 -10.03 -18.26 -1.21
C LEU A 69 -9.30 -17.19 -2.02
N LEU A 70 -8.39 -17.59 -2.92
CA LEU A 70 -7.70 -16.66 -3.81
C LEU A 70 -8.68 -15.98 -4.76
N SER A 71 -9.59 -16.75 -5.38
CA SER A 71 -10.63 -16.21 -6.27
C SER A 71 -11.57 -15.24 -5.54
N GLU A 72 -11.94 -15.56 -4.30
CA GLU A 72 -12.72 -14.65 -3.45
C GLU A 72 -11.93 -13.37 -3.11
N ALA A 73 -10.65 -13.50 -2.76
CA ALA A 73 -9.76 -12.37 -2.49
C ALA A 73 -9.58 -11.47 -3.73
N GLU A 74 -9.41 -12.05 -4.92
CA GLU A 74 -9.32 -11.31 -6.18
C GLU A 74 -10.60 -10.55 -6.49
N THR A 75 -11.76 -11.20 -6.31
CA THR A 75 -13.08 -10.60 -6.53
C THR A 75 -13.33 -9.44 -5.57
N THR A 76 -13.03 -9.64 -4.29
CA THR A 76 -13.19 -8.59 -3.26
C THR A 76 -12.23 -7.43 -3.50
N ASN A 77 -10.99 -7.70 -3.86
CA ASN A 77 -10.00 -6.68 -4.21
C ASN A 77 -10.41 -5.87 -5.46
N GLY A 78 -10.96 -6.53 -6.48
CA GLY A 78 -11.53 -5.86 -7.65
C GLY A 78 -12.65 -4.89 -7.26
N ARG A 79 -13.59 -5.33 -6.41
CA ARG A 79 -14.68 -4.49 -5.90
C ARG A 79 -14.17 -3.29 -5.11
N LEU A 80 -13.17 -3.49 -4.23
CA LEU A 80 -12.56 -2.41 -3.44
C LEU A 80 -11.85 -1.40 -4.34
N THR A 81 -11.16 -1.86 -5.38
CA THR A 81 -10.48 -0.99 -6.35
C THR A 81 -11.48 -0.10 -7.10
N THR A 82 -12.60 -0.67 -7.56
CA THR A 82 -13.67 0.10 -8.20
C THR A 82 -14.28 1.13 -7.25
N GLN A 83 -14.59 0.74 -6.00
CA GLN A 83 -15.11 1.69 -5.00
C GLN A 83 -14.11 2.80 -4.71
N ASN A 84 -12.82 2.49 -4.62
CA ASN A 84 -11.77 3.48 -4.41
C ASN A 84 -11.71 4.50 -5.55
N SER A 85 -11.83 4.04 -6.80
CA SER A 85 -11.89 4.94 -7.97
C SER A 85 -13.12 5.84 -7.92
N LEU A 86 -14.30 5.28 -7.65
CA LEU A 86 -15.55 6.04 -7.57
C LEU A 86 -15.49 7.10 -6.48
N LEU A 87 -14.97 6.75 -5.29
CA LEU A 87 -14.81 7.70 -4.19
C LEU A 87 -13.83 8.83 -4.54
N LYS A 88 -12.71 8.51 -5.21
CA LYS A 88 -11.77 9.53 -5.67
C LYS A 88 -12.41 10.50 -6.67
N ASP A 89 -13.20 9.99 -7.59
CA ASP A 89 -13.89 10.83 -8.58
C ASP A 89 -14.98 11.69 -7.93
N GLU A 90 -15.67 11.15 -6.92
CA GLU A 90 -16.65 11.90 -6.14
C GLU A 90 -16.01 13.01 -5.31
N ILE A 91 -14.86 12.75 -4.66
CA ILE A 91 -14.10 13.79 -3.95
C ILE A 91 -13.72 14.92 -4.92
N ARG A 92 -13.15 14.59 -6.08
CA ARG A 92 -12.80 15.60 -7.09
C ARG A 92 -14.03 16.37 -7.60
N ARG A 93 -15.19 15.72 -7.66
CA ARG A 93 -16.46 16.35 -8.05
C ARG A 93 -16.91 17.35 -6.99
N LEU A 94 -16.90 16.94 -5.73
CA LEU A 94 -17.28 17.77 -4.58
C LEU A 94 -16.34 18.98 -4.44
N GLU A 95 -15.02 18.79 -4.57
CA GLU A 95 -14.05 19.90 -4.52
C GLU A 95 -14.31 20.95 -5.62
N ARG A 96 -14.65 20.50 -6.84
CA ARG A 96 -15.01 21.41 -7.94
C ARG A 96 -16.34 22.13 -7.69
N GLU A 97 -17.27 21.46 -7.02
CA GLU A 97 -18.56 22.04 -6.66
C GLU A 97 -18.42 23.09 -5.56
N GLU A 98 -17.68 22.78 -4.50
CA GLU A 98 -17.34 23.70 -3.42
C GLU A 98 -16.61 24.94 -3.98
N LYS A 99 -15.62 24.75 -4.85
CA LYS A 99 -14.90 25.88 -5.47
C LYS A 99 -15.84 26.79 -6.26
N ARG A 100 -16.72 26.21 -7.08
CA ARG A 100 -17.73 27.00 -7.82
C ARG A 100 -18.69 27.71 -6.88
N GLU A 101 -19.12 27.07 -5.81
CA GLU A 101 -20.01 27.70 -4.82
C GLU A 101 -19.31 28.83 -4.06
N ALA A 102 -18.04 28.66 -3.72
CA ALA A 102 -17.20 29.71 -3.14
C ALA A 102 -17.03 30.90 -4.10
N GLU A 103 -16.80 30.64 -5.39
CA GLU A 103 -16.71 31.70 -6.41
C GLU A 103 -18.05 32.43 -6.60
N LEU A 104 -19.16 31.68 -6.71
CA LEU A 104 -20.50 32.25 -6.86
C LEU A 104 -20.94 33.03 -5.61
N SER A 105 -20.60 32.54 -4.41
CA SER A 105 -20.88 33.26 -3.16
C SER A 105 -20.00 34.49 -3.01
N ASN A 106 -18.74 34.45 -3.43
CA ASN A 106 -17.87 35.63 -3.48
C ASN A 106 -18.43 36.68 -4.45
N GLU A 107 -18.83 36.28 -5.65
CA GLU A 107 -19.45 37.18 -6.64
C GLU A 107 -20.71 37.85 -6.07
N LYS A 108 -21.62 37.07 -5.48
CA LYS A 108 -22.83 37.60 -4.81
C LYS A 108 -22.49 38.51 -3.63
N ASN A 109 -21.54 38.10 -2.79
CA ASN A 109 -21.08 38.90 -1.67
C ASN A 109 -20.46 40.22 -2.13
N MET A 110 -19.73 40.22 -3.24
CA MET A 110 -19.13 41.41 -3.85
C MET A 110 -20.20 42.35 -4.39
N GLU A 111 -21.23 41.82 -5.05
CA GLU A 111 -22.37 42.63 -5.50
C GLU A 111 -23.12 43.27 -4.32
N TYR A 112 -23.37 42.48 -3.27
CA TYR A 112 -23.95 42.99 -2.03
C TYR A 112 -23.06 44.06 -1.39
N LEU A 113 -21.76 43.80 -1.29
CA LEU A 113 -20.78 44.71 -0.73
C LEU A 113 -20.73 46.03 -1.50
N LYS A 114 -20.79 45.99 -2.83
CA LYS A 114 -20.90 47.18 -3.69
C LYS A 114 -22.12 48.02 -3.29
N ASN A 115 -23.29 47.41 -3.09
CA ASN A 115 -24.50 48.13 -2.69
C ASN A 115 -24.35 48.76 -1.30
N VAL A 116 -23.79 48.00 -0.34
CA VAL A 116 -23.49 48.48 1.02
C VAL A 116 -22.50 49.65 1.00
N PHE A 117 -21.43 49.58 0.21
CA PHE A 117 -20.47 50.67 0.07
C PHE A 117 -21.10 51.92 -0.56
N VAL A 118 -21.91 51.75 -1.61
CA VAL A 118 -22.63 52.88 -2.22
C VAL A 118 -23.53 53.55 -1.18
N GLN A 119 -24.23 52.78 -0.35
CA GLN A 119 -25.07 53.33 0.72
C GLN A 119 -24.25 54.00 1.83
N PHE A 120 -23.10 53.43 2.18
CA PHE A 120 -22.17 53.99 3.16
C PHE A 120 -21.62 55.37 2.73
N LEU A 121 -21.31 55.53 1.45
CA LEU A 121 -20.79 56.78 0.89
C LEU A 121 -21.86 57.85 0.69
N LYS A 122 -23.16 57.51 0.69
CA LYS A 122 -24.22 58.50 0.53
C LYS A 122 -24.19 59.51 1.69
N PRO A 123 -24.22 60.82 1.40
CA PRO A 123 -24.20 61.86 2.42
C PRO A 123 -25.48 61.88 3.27
N GLU A 124 -26.57 61.29 2.77
CA GLU A 124 -27.88 61.20 3.44
C GLU A 124 -27.97 60.08 4.49
N SER A 125 -26.96 59.20 4.59
CA SER A 125 -27.00 58.10 5.56
C SER A 125 -26.80 58.61 6.99
N VAL A 126 -27.74 58.27 7.88
CA VAL A 126 -27.74 58.67 9.29
C VAL A 126 -26.58 57.97 10.03
N PRO A 127 -25.92 58.60 11.02
CA PRO A 127 -24.79 57.97 11.74
C PRO A 127 -25.07 56.56 12.29
N ALA A 128 -26.28 56.32 12.80
CA ALA A 128 -26.69 55.01 13.29
C ALA A 128 -26.82 53.94 12.18
N GLU A 129 -27.19 54.33 10.96
CA GLU A 129 -27.21 53.44 9.80
C GLU A 129 -25.79 53.14 9.33
N ARG A 130 -24.90 54.14 9.32
CA ARG A 130 -23.48 53.94 8.98
C ARG A 130 -22.79 52.97 9.92
N ASP A 131 -23.05 53.03 11.23
CA ASP A 131 -22.50 52.07 12.19
C ASP A 131 -22.96 50.63 11.88
N GLN A 132 -24.19 50.43 11.41
CA GLN A 132 -24.67 49.12 10.95
C GLN A 132 -23.95 48.69 9.67
N LEU A 133 -23.74 49.59 8.71
CA LEU A 133 -23.00 49.29 7.48
C LEU A 133 -21.54 48.94 7.78
N VAL A 134 -20.89 49.56 8.77
CA VAL A 134 -19.54 49.19 9.22
C VAL A 134 -19.49 47.74 9.71
N VAL A 135 -20.47 47.29 10.48
CA VAL A 135 -20.56 45.89 10.95
C VAL A 135 -20.73 44.93 9.77
N VAL A 136 -21.53 45.31 8.77
CA VAL A 136 -21.71 44.52 7.55
C VAL A 136 -20.41 44.44 6.75
N ILE A 137 -19.74 45.57 6.50
CA ILE A 137 -18.46 45.63 5.78
C ILE A 137 -17.39 44.81 6.51
N GLN A 138 -17.33 44.91 7.84
CA GLN A 138 -16.44 44.09 8.67
C GLN A 138 -16.69 42.60 8.45
N ARG A 139 -17.95 42.15 8.44
CA ARG A 139 -18.31 40.74 8.28
C ARG A 139 -18.02 40.21 6.88
N VAL A 140 -18.31 41.01 5.84
CA VAL A 140 -18.12 40.57 4.44
C VAL A 140 -16.64 40.55 4.06
N LEU A 141 -15.86 41.55 4.49
CA LEU A 141 -14.43 41.65 4.18
C LEU A 141 -13.51 40.99 5.22
N HIS A 142 -14.07 40.40 6.29
CA HIS A 142 -13.31 39.82 7.38
C HIS A 142 -12.24 40.77 7.94
N LEU A 143 -12.62 42.03 8.17
CA LEU A 143 -11.70 43.07 8.63
C LEU A 143 -11.14 42.75 10.02
N SER A 144 -9.86 43.03 10.21
CA SER A 144 -9.20 42.99 11.50
C SER A 144 -9.71 44.09 12.44
N PRO A 145 -9.56 43.96 13.77
CA PRO A 145 -10.01 44.99 14.71
C PRO A 145 -9.44 46.38 14.43
N LYS A 146 -8.18 46.47 14.00
CA LYS A 146 -7.51 47.72 13.63
C LYS A 146 -8.15 48.38 12.40
N GLU A 147 -8.46 47.60 11.38
CA GLU A 147 -9.12 48.11 10.16
C GLU A 147 -10.55 48.59 10.46
N VAL A 148 -11.24 47.91 11.37
CA VAL A 148 -12.58 48.32 11.84
C VAL A 148 -12.52 49.67 12.57
N GLU A 149 -11.51 49.91 13.40
CA GLU A 149 -11.31 51.20 14.08
C GLU A 149 -11.09 52.34 13.07
N ILE A 150 -10.27 52.12 12.04
CA ILE A 150 -10.06 53.09 10.96
C ILE A 150 -11.38 53.40 10.25
N LEU A 151 -12.17 52.38 9.94
CA LEU A 151 -13.45 52.53 9.25
C LEU A 151 -14.48 53.29 10.10
N LYS A 152 -14.52 53.05 11.42
CA LYS A 152 -15.36 53.80 12.36
C LYS A 152 -14.93 55.27 12.47
N ALA A 153 -13.63 55.54 12.55
CA ALA A 153 -13.12 56.90 12.57
C ALA A 153 -13.50 57.66 11.29
N ALA A 154 -13.36 57.02 10.12
CA ALA A 154 -13.79 57.59 8.85
C ALA A 154 -15.31 57.87 8.81
N SER A 155 -16.15 56.95 9.28
CA SER A 155 -17.61 57.15 9.40
C SER A 155 -17.96 58.39 10.24
N ALA A 156 -17.33 58.53 11.41
CA ALA A 156 -17.54 59.66 12.31
C ALA A 156 -17.14 61.00 11.66
N HIS A 157 -16.00 61.05 10.97
CA HIS A 157 -15.57 62.24 10.26
C HIS A 157 -16.50 62.61 9.09
N MET A 158 -16.98 61.62 8.32
CA MET A 158 -17.95 61.82 7.24
C MET A 158 -19.32 62.30 7.73
N ALA A 159 -19.69 62.08 8.99
CA ALA A 159 -20.91 62.64 9.58
C ALA A 159 -20.75 64.14 9.91
N THR A 160 -19.52 64.58 10.19
CA THR A 160 -19.20 65.98 10.56
C THR A 160 -18.76 66.85 9.39
N ALA A 161 -18.20 66.26 8.34
CA ALA A 161 -17.59 66.96 7.21
C ALA A 161 -18.56 67.05 6.02
N GLN A 162 -19.56 67.92 6.08
CA GLN A 162 -20.41 68.21 4.91
C GLN A 162 -19.70 69.02 3.79
N SER A 163 -18.39 69.32 3.91
CA SER A 163 -17.65 70.14 2.90
C SER A 163 -16.17 69.79 2.67
N GLY A 164 -15.63 68.72 3.30
CA GLY A 164 -14.19 68.43 3.26
C GLY A 164 -13.75 67.53 2.10
N SER A 165 -12.74 67.98 1.34
CA SER A 165 -12.06 67.23 0.27
C SER A 165 -11.53 65.88 0.75
N TRP A 166 -11.91 64.79 0.08
CA TRP A 166 -11.62 63.40 0.48
C TRP A 166 -10.13 63.01 0.38
N SER A 167 -9.27 63.90 -0.14
CA SER A 167 -7.83 63.67 -0.37
C SER A 167 -7.03 63.42 0.92
N SER A 168 -7.47 63.96 2.05
CA SER A 168 -6.75 63.84 3.34
C SER A 168 -6.87 62.47 4.02
N TYR A 169 -7.86 61.64 3.64
CA TYR A 169 -8.04 60.31 4.23
C TYR A 169 -7.01 59.29 3.71
N PHE A 170 -6.53 59.45 2.46
CA PHE A 170 -5.56 58.53 1.85
C PHE A 170 -4.12 58.76 2.30
N SER A 171 -3.82 59.90 2.94
CA SER A 171 -2.46 60.25 3.38
C SER A 171 -1.97 59.37 4.54
N GLY A 172 -2.89 58.83 5.35
CA GLY A 172 -2.56 57.94 6.47
C GLY A 172 -2.32 56.49 6.06
N TRP A 173 -2.76 56.08 4.87
CA TRP A 173 -2.57 54.71 4.37
C TRP A 173 -1.28 54.53 3.56
N SER A 174 -0.78 55.57 2.90
CA SER A 174 0.47 55.48 2.13
C SER A 174 1.75 55.60 2.97
N ALA A 175 1.65 56.02 4.23
CA ALA A 175 2.80 56.26 5.10
C ALA A 175 3.35 54.99 5.81
N GLY A 176 2.82 53.80 5.48
CA GLY A 176 3.11 52.55 6.19
C GLY A 176 3.64 51.40 5.32
N SER A 177 4.09 51.66 4.08
CA SER A 177 4.79 50.70 3.22
C SER A 177 6.30 50.84 3.33
#